data_AF-A0A7X2RRC7-F1
#
_entry.id   AF-A0A7X2RRC7-F1
#
_cell.length_a   1.000
_cell.length_b   1.000
_cell.length_c   1.000
_cell.angle_alpha   90.00
_cell.angle_beta   90.00
_cell.angle_gamma   90.00
#
_symmetry.space_group_name_H-M   'P 1'
#
loop_
_entity.id
_entity.type
_entity.pdbx_description
1 polymer ?
#
loop_
_entity_poly.entity_id
_entity_poly.type
_entity_poly.pdbx_seq_one_letter_code
_entity_poly.pdbx_strand_id
1 'polypeptide(L)'
;MKFLAPFALLTLASFMATPSLAAEEAPQLTGCAAKRQAISTQIEQAKAHGNSAQQAGLEKALGEVTAHCTDASLKKERENKVLDAKHEVSRRQADLDKAMKKADSEKINKRKDKLAQSRKELQEALDELDK
;
A
#
# COMPACT_ATOMS: atom_id res chain seq x y z
N MET A 1 29.63 55.01 -46.46
CA MET A 1 28.40 54.19 -46.44
C MET A 1 28.04 54.04 -44.96
N LYS A 2 27.04 54.79 -44.45
CA LYS A 2 25.62 54.37 -44.28
C LYS A 2 25.51 53.23 -43.25
N PHE A 3 24.81 53.28 -42.09
CA PHE A 3 23.73 54.12 -41.58
C PHE A 3 23.55 53.93 -40.05
N LEU A 4 23.15 55.02 -39.35
CA LEU A 4 22.06 55.18 -38.38
C LEU A 4 21.75 54.13 -37.28
N ALA A 5 21.95 54.57 -36.04
CA ALA A 5 20.95 54.76 -34.95
C ALA A 5 20.11 53.57 -34.39
N PRO A 6 19.79 53.61 -33.08
CA PRO A 6 19.07 52.56 -32.35
C PRO A 6 17.55 52.71 -32.54
N PHE A 7 16.86 51.61 -32.77
CA PHE A 7 15.39 51.57 -32.75
C PHE A 7 14.91 50.44 -31.86
N ALA A 8 14.21 50.85 -30.81
CA ALA A 8 13.37 50.02 -29.98
C ALA A 8 12.32 49.29 -30.83
N LEU A 9 12.03 48.03 -30.49
CA LEU A 9 10.78 47.38 -30.85
C LEU A 9 10.41 46.37 -29.77
N LEU A 10 9.40 46.78 -29.00
CA LEU A 10 8.57 45.93 -28.16
C LEU A 10 8.05 44.74 -28.96
N THR A 11 8.32 43.51 -28.51
CA THR A 11 7.52 42.33 -28.85
C THR A 11 6.97 41.70 -27.58
N LEU A 12 5.73 42.08 -27.30
CA LEU A 12 4.81 41.47 -26.35
C LEU A 12 4.49 40.05 -26.87
N ALA A 13 5.07 39.01 -26.28
CA ALA A 13 4.68 37.62 -26.56
C ALA A 13 3.87 37.07 -25.38
N SER A 14 2.57 36.98 -25.63
CA SER A 14 1.52 36.51 -24.74
C SER A 14 1.88 35.15 -24.11
N PHE A 15 2.03 35.11 -22.78
CA PHE A 15 2.12 33.88 -22.03
C PHE A 15 0.71 33.28 -21.99
N MET A 16 0.45 32.28 -22.82
CA MET A 16 -0.78 31.49 -22.77
C MET A 16 -0.84 30.83 -21.39
N ALA A 17 -1.65 31.40 -20.49
CA ALA A 17 -2.05 30.75 -19.25
C ALA A 17 -2.86 29.51 -19.63
N THR A 18 -2.20 28.35 -19.64
CA THR A 18 -2.88 27.06 -19.66
C THR A 18 -3.76 26.99 -18.41
N PRO A 19 -5.08 26.81 -18.52
CA PRO A 19 -5.89 26.51 -17.37
C PRO A 19 -5.40 25.16 -16.81
N SER A 20 -4.75 25.20 -15.65
CA SER A 20 -4.50 24.01 -14.86
C SER A 20 -5.86 23.45 -14.49
N LEU A 21 -6.27 22.38 -15.16
CA LEU A 21 -7.33 21.50 -14.68
C LEU A 21 -6.91 21.08 -13.28
N ALA A 22 -7.54 21.70 -12.28
CA ALA A 22 -7.50 21.23 -10.91
C ALA A 22 -8.09 19.83 -10.94
N ALA A 23 -7.23 18.82 -10.89
CA ALA A 23 -7.66 17.48 -10.56
C ALA A 23 -8.21 17.57 -9.13
N GLU A 24 -9.53 17.60 -8.99
CA GLU A 24 -10.17 17.26 -7.73
C GLU A 24 -9.64 15.87 -7.36
N GLU A 25 -8.82 15.80 -6.31
CA GLU A 25 -8.45 14.53 -5.70
C GLU A 25 -9.75 13.88 -5.22
N ALA A 26 -10.26 12.93 -6.00
CA ALA A 26 -11.37 12.12 -5.59
C ALA A 26 -11.05 11.54 -4.20
N PRO A 27 -12.00 11.56 -3.26
CA PRO A 27 -11.74 11.09 -1.90
C PRO A 27 -11.21 9.65 -1.96
N GLN A 28 -10.00 9.46 -1.46
CA GLN A 28 -9.38 8.13 -1.39
C GLN A 28 -10.23 7.29 -0.43
N LEU A 29 -10.86 6.25 -0.96
CA LEU A 29 -11.63 5.32 -0.14
C LEU A 29 -10.67 4.60 0.82
N THR A 30 -11.04 4.49 2.09
CA THR A 30 -10.31 3.75 3.12
C THR A 30 -11.21 2.68 3.76
N GLY A 31 -10.63 1.82 4.59
CA GLY A 31 -11.37 0.83 5.39
C GLY A 31 -12.34 -0.04 4.58
N CYS A 32 -13.57 -0.19 5.07
CA CYS A 32 -14.59 -1.04 4.46
C CYS A 32 -15.04 -0.54 3.08
N ALA A 33 -15.03 0.78 2.85
CA ALA A 33 -15.38 1.33 1.54
C ALA A 33 -14.35 0.94 0.48
N ALA A 34 -13.05 1.07 0.80
CA ALA A 34 -11.97 0.62 -0.06
C ALA A 34 -12.05 -0.89 -0.34
N LYS A 35 -12.31 -1.69 0.71
CA LYS A 35 -12.43 -3.16 0.58
C LYS A 35 -13.57 -3.58 -0.34
N ARG A 36 -14.74 -2.94 -0.22
CA ARG A 36 -15.87 -3.17 -1.13
C ARG A 36 -15.51 -2.80 -2.56
N GLN A 37 -14.93 -1.63 -2.76
CA GLN A 37 -14.53 -1.18 -4.09
C GLN A 37 -13.52 -2.15 -4.75
N ALA A 38 -12.52 -2.61 -3.99
CA ALA A 38 -11.54 -3.57 -4.48
C ALA A 38 -12.15 -4.91 -4.89
N ILE A 39 -13.17 -5.40 -4.16
CA ILE A 39 -13.90 -6.61 -4.54
C ILE A 39 -14.76 -6.36 -5.79
N SER A 40 -15.47 -5.23 -5.86
CA SER A 40 -16.25 -4.86 -7.04
C SER A 40 -15.39 -4.77 -8.31
N THR A 41 -14.20 -4.17 -8.22
CA THR A 41 -13.25 -4.15 -9.35
C THR A 41 -12.81 -5.55 -9.77
N GLN A 42 -12.56 -6.45 -8.82
CA GLN A 42 -12.23 -7.84 -9.13
C GLN A 42 -13.40 -8.60 -9.77
N ILE A 43 -14.64 -8.30 -9.39
CA ILE A 43 -15.85 -8.88 -10.02
C ILE A 43 -15.90 -8.47 -11.49
N GLU A 44 -15.72 -7.19 -11.80
CA GLU A 44 -15.70 -6.70 -13.18
C GLU A 44 -14.58 -7.34 -14.02
N GLN A 45 -13.40 -7.53 -13.41
CA GLN A 45 -12.30 -8.26 -14.06
C GLN A 45 -12.67 -9.73 -14.32
N ALA A 46 -13.19 -10.45 -13.32
CA ALA A 46 -13.60 -11.84 -13.47
C ALA A 46 -14.68 -11.99 -14.56
N LYS A 47 -15.63 -11.06 -14.62
CA LYS A 47 -16.66 -11.00 -15.65
C LYS A 47 -16.08 -10.76 -17.05
N ALA A 48 -15.15 -9.80 -17.19
CA ALA A 48 -14.48 -9.51 -18.47
C ALA A 48 -13.68 -10.71 -19.00
N HIS A 49 -13.13 -11.54 -18.09
CA HIS A 49 -12.39 -12.76 -18.45
C HIS A 49 -13.27 -14.02 -18.54
N GLY A 50 -14.59 -13.92 -18.34
CA GLY A 50 -15.50 -15.06 -18.38
C GLY A 50 -15.29 -16.07 -17.24
N ASN A 51 -14.65 -15.67 -16.14
CA ASN A 51 -14.37 -16.54 -15.00
C ASN A 51 -15.54 -16.57 -14.01
N SER A 52 -16.60 -17.29 -14.37
CA SER A 52 -17.87 -17.34 -13.61
C SER A 52 -17.72 -17.89 -12.18
N ALA A 53 -16.82 -18.86 -11.97
CA ALA A 53 -16.58 -19.42 -10.63
C ALA A 53 -15.92 -18.39 -9.70
N GLN A 54 -14.92 -17.65 -10.20
CA GLN A 54 -14.29 -16.58 -9.45
C GLN A 54 -15.28 -15.44 -9.18
N GLN A 55 -16.07 -15.05 -10.18
CA GLN A 55 -17.11 -14.03 -10.02
C GLN A 55 -18.08 -14.38 -8.89
N ALA A 56 -18.64 -15.59 -8.89
CA ALA A 56 -19.58 -16.03 -7.86
C ALA A 56 -18.96 -16.02 -6.45
N GLY A 57 -17.69 -16.41 -6.32
CA GLY A 57 -16.95 -16.31 -5.07
C GLY A 57 -16.76 -14.87 -4.59
N LEU A 58 -16.42 -13.96 -5.50
CA LEU A 58 -16.24 -12.54 -5.20
C LEU A 58 -17.57 -11.84 -4.86
N GLU A 59 -18.67 -12.17 -5.53
CA GLU A 59 -20.00 -11.66 -5.22
C GLU A 59 -20.44 -12.08 -3.80
N LYS A 60 -20.18 -13.34 -3.43
CA LYS A 60 -20.39 -13.80 -2.05
C LYS A 60 -19.53 -13.00 -1.07
N ALA A 61 -18.23 -12.82 -1.35
CA ALA A 61 -17.34 -12.03 -0.51
C ALA A 61 -17.79 -10.57 -0.38
N LEU A 62 -18.31 -9.97 -1.46
CA LEU A 62 -18.87 -8.62 -1.44
C LEU A 62 -20.11 -8.55 -0.53
N GLY A 63 -20.97 -9.55 -0.58
CA GLY A 63 -22.12 -9.68 0.33
C GLY A 63 -21.71 -9.74 1.80
N GLU A 64 -20.74 -10.59 2.13
CA GLU A 64 -20.18 -10.71 3.48
C GLU A 64 -19.57 -9.39 3.98
N VAL A 65 -18.75 -8.73 3.15
CA VAL A 65 -18.15 -7.42 3.49
C VAL A 65 -19.24 -6.35 3.65
N THR A 66 -20.27 -6.37 2.82
CA THR A 66 -21.37 -5.41 2.92
C THR A 66 -22.18 -5.62 4.20
N ALA A 67 -22.38 -6.86 4.62
CA ALA A 67 -23.15 -7.21 5.80
C ALA A 67 -22.37 -7.03 7.12
N HIS A 68 -21.07 -7.29 7.12
CA HIS A 68 -20.30 -7.48 8.36
C HIS A 68 -19.07 -6.58 8.51
N CYS A 69 -18.61 -5.91 7.45
CA CYS A 69 -17.44 -5.07 7.56
C CYS A 69 -17.76 -3.80 8.36
N THR A 70 -17.00 -3.60 9.44
CA THR A 70 -16.92 -2.33 10.15
C THR A 70 -15.47 -1.88 10.20
N ASP A 71 -15.22 -0.57 10.12
CA ASP A 71 -13.84 -0.06 10.19
C ASP A 71 -13.17 -0.41 11.53
N ALA A 72 -13.95 -0.50 12.60
CA ALA A 72 -13.48 -1.01 13.90
C ALA A 72 -13.00 -2.48 13.81
N SER A 73 -13.74 -3.35 13.12
CA SER A 73 -13.33 -4.75 12.95
C SER A 73 -12.06 -4.87 12.09
N LEU A 74 -11.90 -4.04 11.05
CA LEU A 74 -10.69 -4.01 10.23
C LEU A 74 -9.48 -3.51 11.02
N LYS A 75 -9.65 -2.43 11.80
CA LYS A 75 -8.61 -1.91 12.68
C LYS A 75 -8.16 -2.98 13.68
N LYS A 76 -9.11 -3.67 14.32
CA LYS A 76 -8.81 -4.76 15.26
C LYS A 76 -8.05 -5.91 14.58
N GLU A 77 -8.40 -6.28 13.36
CA GLU A 77 -7.67 -7.29 12.59
C GLU A 77 -6.20 -6.87 12.39
N ARG A 78 -5.96 -5.60 12.05
CA ARG A 78 -4.59 -5.08 11.85
C ARG A 78 -3.82 -4.94 13.16
N GLU A 79 -4.46 -4.52 14.24
CA GLU A 79 -3.87 -4.52 15.59
C GLU A 79 -3.39 -5.92 15.97
N ASN A 80 -4.20 -6.95 15.70
CA ASN A 80 -3.78 -8.34 15.91
C ASN A 80 -2.58 -8.74 15.05
N LYS A 81 -2.54 -8.35 13.76
CA LYS A 81 -1.36 -8.59 12.90
C LYS A 81 -0.09 -7.95 13.46
N VAL A 82 -0.19 -6.73 14.01
CA VAL A 82 0.95 -6.07 14.67
C VAL A 82 1.39 -6.86 15.91
N LEU A 83 0.47 -7.35 16.73
CA LEU A 83 0.79 -8.17 17.90
C LEU A 83 1.49 -9.48 17.50
N ASP A 84 0.96 -10.18 16.50
CA ASP A 84 1.53 -11.42 16.00
C ASP A 84 2.95 -11.19 15.42
N ALA A 85 3.15 -10.12 14.65
CA ALA A 85 4.45 -9.76 14.12
C ALA A 85 5.46 -9.40 15.24
N LYS A 86 5.03 -8.70 16.29
CA LYS A 86 5.87 -8.44 17.48
C LYS A 86 6.28 -9.74 18.18
N HIS A 87 5.35 -10.66 18.36
CA HIS A 87 5.63 -11.98 18.92
C HIS A 87 6.64 -12.75 18.06
N GLU A 88 6.52 -12.65 16.74
CA GLU A 88 7.45 -13.29 15.82
C GLU A 88 8.86 -12.71 15.92
N VAL A 89 9.00 -11.38 15.94
CA VAL A 89 10.30 -10.72 16.15
C VAL A 89 10.95 -11.19 17.46
N SER A 90 10.18 -11.25 18.55
CA SER A 90 10.66 -11.75 19.84
C SER A 90 11.14 -13.20 19.76
N ARG A 91 10.36 -14.08 19.12
CA ARG A 91 10.72 -15.48 18.90
C ARG A 91 11.99 -15.64 18.06
N ARG A 92 12.14 -14.86 16.99
CA ARG A 92 13.34 -14.89 16.13
C ARG A 92 14.58 -14.35 16.82
N GLN A 93 14.43 -13.35 17.69
CA GLN A 93 15.52 -12.86 18.52
C GLN A 93 16.01 -13.95 19.47
N ALA A 94 15.10 -14.65 20.16
CA ALA A 94 15.47 -15.75 21.04
C ALA A 94 16.15 -16.92 20.30
N ASP A 95 15.69 -17.25 19.09
CA ASP A 95 16.34 -18.24 18.20
C ASP A 95 17.79 -17.84 17.86
N LEU A 96 18.01 -16.56 17.54
CA LEU A 96 19.34 -16.03 17.23
C LEU A 96 20.25 -16.08 18.46
N ASP A 97 19.77 -15.63 19.62
CA ASP A 97 20.54 -15.64 20.87
C ASP A 97 20.96 -17.06 21.26
N LYS A 98 20.08 -18.04 21.06
CA LYS A 98 20.37 -19.46 21.27
C LYS A 98 21.46 -19.98 20.31
N ALA A 99 21.44 -19.56 19.05
CA ALA A 99 22.48 -19.92 18.08
C ALA A 99 23.83 -19.28 18.43
N MET A 100 23.82 -18.01 18.87
CA MET A 100 25.02 -17.30 19.33
C MET A 100 25.66 -17.97 20.55
N LYS A 101 24.86 -18.37 21.54
CA LYS A 101 25.34 -19.12 22.74
C LYS A 101 25.99 -20.47 22.37
N LYS A 102 25.57 -21.08 21.27
CA LYS A 102 26.12 -22.35 20.77
C LYS A 102 27.28 -22.18 19.80
N ALA A 103 27.66 -20.93 19.47
CA ALA A 103 28.67 -20.61 18.45
C ALA A 103 28.43 -21.31 17.09
N ASP A 104 27.17 -21.57 16.73
CA ASP A 104 26.78 -22.25 15.49
C ASP A 104 26.71 -21.21 14.35
N SER A 105 27.84 -20.96 13.69
CA SER A 105 28.00 -19.91 12.68
C SER A 105 27.02 -20.02 11.51
N GLU A 106 26.75 -21.25 11.04
CA GLU A 106 25.79 -21.51 9.98
C GLU A 106 24.37 -21.09 10.41
N LYS A 107 23.94 -21.50 11.62
CA LYS A 107 22.64 -21.10 12.13
C LYS A 107 22.57 -19.61 12.42
N ILE A 108 23.63 -18.98 12.93
CA ILE A 108 23.64 -17.55 13.27
C ILE A 108 23.24 -16.70 12.06
N ASN A 109 23.86 -16.92 10.90
CA ASN A 109 23.54 -16.13 9.69
C ASN A 109 22.09 -16.33 9.27
N LYS A 110 21.63 -17.59 9.18
CA LYS A 110 20.24 -17.90 8.83
C LYS A 110 19.22 -17.31 9.81
N ARG A 111 19.54 -17.21 11.11
CA ARG A 111 18.66 -16.59 12.11
C ARG A 111 18.65 -15.07 12.03
N LYS A 112 19.77 -14.42 11.68
CA LYS A 112 19.81 -12.98 11.41
C LYS A 112 18.89 -12.61 10.25
N ASP A 113 18.93 -13.35 9.15
CA ASP A 113 18.08 -13.09 7.98
C ASP A 113 16.60 -13.22 8.33
N LYS A 114 16.22 -14.29 9.05
CA LYS A 114 14.84 -14.49 9.51
C LYS A 114 14.37 -13.38 10.46
N LEU A 115 15.24 -12.94 11.37
CA LEU A 115 14.93 -11.83 12.27
C LEU A 115 14.74 -10.53 11.49
N ALA A 116 15.57 -10.27 10.48
CA ALA A 116 15.41 -9.10 9.61
C ALA A 116 14.09 -9.16 8.83
N GLN A 117 13.72 -10.33 8.30
CA GLN A 117 12.43 -10.53 7.64
C GLN A 117 11.25 -10.25 8.59
N SER A 118 11.24 -10.83 9.79
CA SER A 118 10.15 -10.59 10.74
C SER A 118 10.07 -9.13 11.21
N ARG A 119 11.21 -8.41 11.26
CA ARG A 119 11.20 -6.96 11.53
C ARG A 119 10.59 -6.16 10.37
N LYS A 120 10.82 -6.58 9.13
CA LYS A 120 10.18 -6.00 7.94
C LYS A 120 8.66 -6.23 7.96
N GLU A 121 8.23 -7.45 8.25
CA GLU A 121 6.80 -7.80 8.39
C GLU A 121 6.12 -7.00 9.51
N LEU A 122 6.81 -6.78 10.64
CA LEU A 122 6.32 -5.89 11.70
C LEU A 122 6.18 -4.45 11.22
N GLN A 123 7.16 -3.93 10.47
CA GLN A 123 7.07 -2.57 9.92
C GLN A 123 5.88 -2.44 8.95
N GLU A 124 5.71 -3.41 8.06
CA GLU A 124 4.58 -3.43 7.12
C GLU A 124 3.23 -3.48 7.86
N ALA A 125 3.11 -4.28 8.91
CA ALA A 125 1.90 -4.31 9.74
C ALA A 125 1.63 -2.98 10.45
N LEU A 126 2.67 -2.28 10.91
CA LEU A 126 2.55 -0.94 11.51
C LEU A 126 2.11 0.09 10.46
N ASP A 127 2.68 0.05 9.27
CA ASP A 127 2.34 0.95 8.17
C ASP A 127 0.91 0.73 7.67
N GLU A 128 0.34 -0.46 7.86
CA GLU A 128 -1.04 -0.78 7.52
C GLU A 128 -2.05 -0.41 8.61
N LEU A 129 -1.62 -0.26 9.87
CA LEU A 129 -2.52 -0.16 11.03
C LEU A 129 -3.60 0.92 10.87
N ASP A 130 -3.23 2.09 10.35
CA ASP A 130 -4.08 3.28 10.24
C ASP A 130 -4.65 3.51 8.81
N LYS A 131 -4.46 2.57 7.87
CA LYS A 131 -5.03 2.64 6.51
C LYS A 131 -6.51 2.24 6.44
#